data_AF-A0A2V2RD68-F1
#
_entry.id   AF-A0A2V2RD68-F1
#
_cell.length_a   1.000
_cell.length_b   1.000
_cell.length_c   1.000
_cell.angle_alpha   90.00
_cell.angle_beta   90.00
_cell.angle_gamma   90.00
#
_symmetry.space_group_name_H-M   'P 1'
#
loop_
_entity.id
_entity.type
_entity.pdbx_description
1 polymer ?
#
loop_
_entity_poly.entity_id
_entity_poly.type
_entity_poly.pdbx_seq_one_letter_code
_entity_poly.pdbx_strand_id
1 'polypeptide(L)'
;MTTRTFVGCVTVCLLAFFSCYAQQPTTVVEPPSPLTEPAFALNSQGQRVLEGTLRTTVLHGGPDTPVTNTAIILRNMTQTFYNYISGHATFYDASGVRCGDGLFKTDAFAPNEAAEIDTPGIRITCAPTTWRIVALDLLPRITPIELGTSVPPINLVISIDGEEHPLQLGKPLVLNLGDKKRAIVVRGAP
;
A
#
# COMPACT_ATOMS: atom_id res chain seq x y z
N MET A 1 36.54 -50.07 11.26
CA MET A 1 35.81 -48.81 11.02
C MET A 1 34.39 -49.13 10.65
N THR A 2 33.48 -48.67 11.48
CA THR A 2 32.16 -49.24 11.75
C THR A 2 31.09 -48.74 10.79
N THR A 3 30.29 -49.67 10.24
CA THR A 3 29.08 -49.48 9.42
C THR A 3 28.01 -48.57 10.04
N ARG A 4 28.13 -48.20 11.33
CA ARG A 4 27.21 -47.30 12.04
C ARG A 4 27.34 -45.82 11.64
N THR A 5 28.50 -45.37 11.17
CA THR A 5 28.71 -43.95 10.79
C THR A 5 28.10 -43.59 9.42
N PHE A 6 27.94 -44.56 8.53
CA PHE A 6 27.38 -44.31 7.19
C PHE A 6 25.85 -44.11 7.22
N VAL A 7 25.15 -44.82 8.11
CA VAL A 7 23.68 -44.71 8.24
C VAL A 7 23.27 -43.35 8.80
N GLY A 8 24.00 -42.82 9.79
CA GLY A 8 23.69 -41.52 10.40
C GLY A 8 23.82 -40.33 9.44
N CYS A 9 24.79 -40.37 8.52
CA CYS A 9 25.02 -39.28 7.56
C CYS A 9 23.92 -39.20 6.49
N VAL A 10 23.44 -40.36 6.02
CA VAL A 10 22.35 -40.43 5.02
C VAL A 10 21.02 -39.96 5.61
N THR A 11 20.74 -40.25 6.88
CA THR A 11 19.49 -39.80 7.54
C THR A 11 19.47 -38.29 7.79
N VAL A 12 20.61 -37.68 8.15
CA VAL A 12 20.71 -36.22 8.34
C VAL A 12 20.60 -35.48 7.00
N CYS A 13 21.18 -36.00 5.92
CA CYS A 13 21.00 -35.42 4.59
C CYS A 13 19.54 -35.52 4.10
N LEU A 14 18.83 -36.62 4.34
CA LEU A 14 17.43 -36.77 3.92
C LEU A 14 16.47 -35.85 4.69
N LEU A 15 16.75 -35.50 5.95
CA LEU A 15 15.94 -34.56 6.73
C LEU A 15 16.14 -33.08 6.32
N ALA A 16 17.31 -32.72 5.79
CA ALA A 16 17.58 -31.36 5.30
C ALA A 16 16.86 -31.03 3.98
N PHE A 17 16.53 -32.03 3.16
CA PHE A 17 15.78 -31.82 1.92
C PHE A 17 14.30 -31.44 2.14
N PHE A 18 13.71 -31.84 3.27
CA PHE A 18 12.31 -31.51 3.58
C PHE A 18 12.13 -30.13 4.23
N SER A 19 13.20 -29.49 4.71
CA SER A 19 13.12 -28.18 5.37
C SER A 19 13.04 -26.99 4.40
N CYS A 20 13.27 -27.20 3.09
CA CYS A 20 13.28 -26.11 2.10
C CYS A 20 11.90 -25.76 1.52
N TYR A 21 10.82 -26.47 1.86
CA TYR A 21 9.46 -26.17 1.36
C TYR A 21 8.65 -25.24 2.28
N ALA A 22 9.22 -24.75 3.37
CA ALA A 22 8.50 -23.95 4.37
C ALA A 22 8.89 -22.48 4.32
N GLN A 23 8.65 -21.81 3.18
CA GLN A 23 8.55 -20.33 3.05
C GLN A 23 8.27 -19.94 1.59
N GLN A 24 7.20 -20.45 0.99
CA GLN A 24 6.58 -19.70 -0.11
C GLN A 24 5.52 -18.82 0.54
N PRO A 25 5.71 -17.48 0.57
CA PRO A 25 4.57 -16.59 0.77
C PRO A 25 3.54 -17.02 -0.26
N THR A 26 2.27 -17.09 0.12
CA THR A 26 1.16 -17.28 -0.82
C THR A 26 1.20 -16.10 -1.78
N THR A 27 1.99 -16.20 -2.85
CA THR A 27 2.23 -15.11 -3.79
C THR A 27 0.93 -14.91 -4.51
N VAL A 28 0.24 -13.83 -4.16
CA VAL A 28 -0.77 -13.22 -5.01
C VAL A 28 -0.05 -12.91 -6.32
N VAL A 29 -0.38 -13.63 -7.38
CA VAL A 29 0.18 -13.42 -8.71
C VAL A 29 -0.87 -12.75 -9.57
N GLU A 30 -0.53 -11.60 -10.15
CA GLU A 30 -1.37 -10.95 -11.14
C GLU A 30 -1.45 -11.81 -12.40
N PRO A 31 -2.67 -12.15 -12.87
CA PRO A 31 -2.83 -12.90 -14.12
C PRO A 31 -2.53 -11.99 -15.32
N PRO A 32 -1.96 -12.54 -16.41
CA PRO A 32 -1.89 -11.82 -17.67
C PRO A 32 -3.28 -11.67 -18.30
N SER A 33 -3.53 -10.52 -18.93
CA SER A 33 -4.74 -10.19 -19.69
C SER A 33 -4.44 -10.14 -21.19
N PRO A 34 -5.43 -10.38 -22.07
CA PRO A 34 -5.33 -10.03 -23.48
C PRO A 34 -5.00 -8.55 -23.70
N LEU A 35 -4.30 -8.21 -24.80
CA LEU A 35 -3.92 -6.82 -25.12
C LEU A 35 -5.12 -5.86 -25.25
N THR A 36 -6.31 -6.37 -25.57
CA THR A 36 -7.55 -5.60 -25.71
C THR A 36 -8.35 -5.49 -24.41
N GLU A 37 -7.93 -6.18 -23.36
CA GLU A 37 -8.61 -6.23 -22.06
C GLU A 37 -7.80 -5.50 -20.99
N PRO A 38 -8.48 -4.99 -19.94
CA PRO A 38 -7.78 -4.38 -18.83
C PRO A 38 -6.93 -5.41 -18.08
N ALA A 39 -5.73 -4.99 -17.68
CA ALA A 39 -4.88 -5.70 -16.72
C ALA A 39 -5.05 -5.10 -15.32
N PHE A 40 -4.91 -5.91 -14.27
CA PHE A 40 -5.12 -5.46 -12.89
C PHE A 40 -3.89 -5.72 -12.04
N ALA A 41 -3.43 -4.70 -11.32
CA ALA A 41 -2.42 -4.86 -10.27
C ALA A 41 -3.11 -5.18 -8.94
N LEU A 42 -2.50 -6.05 -8.14
CA LEU A 42 -3.04 -6.47 -6.85
C LEU A 42 -2.20 -5.90 -5.70
N ASN A 43 -2.81 -5.73 -4.52
CA ASN A 43 -2.06 -5.49 -3.28
C ASN A 43 -1.65 -6.81 -2.62
N SER A 44 -0.94 -6.73 -1.49
CA SER A 44 -0.53 -7.89 -0.68
C SER A 44 -1.68 -8.76 -0.16
N GLN A 45 -2.92 -8.26 -0.21
CA GLN A 45 -4.13 -8.97 0.19
C GLN A 45 -4.89 -9.57 -1.02
N GLY A 46 -4.37 -9.44 -2.25
CA GLY A 46 -5.04 -9.93 -3.45
C GLY A 46 -6.15 -9.03 -3.98
N GLN A 47 -6.27 -7.81 -3.48
CA GLN A 47 -7.29 -6.86 -3.92
C GLN A 47 -6.77 -6.05 -5.11
N ARG A 48 -7.64 -5.81 -6.10
CA ARG A 48 -7.33 -4.96 -7.25
C ARG A 48 -7.18 -3.51 -6.81
N VAL A 49 -6.02 -2.93 -7.08
CA VAL A 49 -5.69 -1.53 -6.71
C VAL A 49 -5.50 -0.64 -7.91
N LEU A 50 -4.93 -1.17 -9.00
CA LEU A 50 -4.79 -0.46 -10.27
C LEU A 50 -5.45 -1.25 -11.39
N GLU A 51 -6.06 -0.53 -12.32
CA GLU A 51 -6.52 -1.03 -13.62
C GLU A 51 -5.65 -0.37 -14.70
N GLY A 52 -5.11 -1.18 -15.61
CA GLY A 52 -4.35 -0.71 -16.76
C GLY A 52 -5.11 -1.02 -18.05
N THR A 53 -5.19 -0.06 -18.96
CA THR A 53 -5.64 -0.27 -20.35
C THR A 53 -4.53 0.12 -21.30
N LEU A 54 -4.19 -0.77 -22.23
CA LEU A 54 -3.16 -0.50 -23.22
C LEU A 54 -3.66 0.52 -24.27
N ARG A 55 -2.88 1.57 -24.54
CA ARG A 55 -3.14 2.53 -25.62
C ARG A 55 -2.35 2.22 -26.88
N THR A 56 -1.10 1.77 -26.74
CA THR A 56 -0.30 1.38 -27.90
C THR A 56 -0.85 0.09 -28.50
N THR A 57 -1.48 0.19 -29.68
CA THR A 57 -2.11 -0.94 -30.36
C THR A 57 -1.15 -1.71 -31.28
N VAL A 58 -0.03 -1.11 -31.69
CA VAL A 58 0.97 -1.73 -32.56
C VAL A 58 2.16 -2.18 -31.71
N LEU A 59 2.15 -3.47 -31.32
CA LEU A 59 3.20 -4.08 -30.49
C LEU A 59 4.05 -5.11 -31.24
N HIS A 60 4.02 -5.13 -32.57
CA HIS A 60 4.78 -6.08 -33.39
C HIS A 60 6.27 -5.71 -33.47
N GLY A 61 7.00 -5.97 -32.40
CA GLY A 61 8.45 -5.80 -32.36
C GLY A 61 9.20 -6.99 -32.96
N GLY A 62 10.40 -6.72 -33.46
CA GLY A 62 11.36 -7.73 -33.88
C GLY A 62 12.71 -7.56 -33.17
N PRO A 63 13.65 -8.53 -33.30
CA PRO A 63 14.97 -8.45 -32.67
C PRO A 63 15.76 -7.17 -33.05
N ASP A 64 15.66 -6.77 -34.32
CA ASP A 64 16.37 -5.61 -34.88
C ASP A 64 15.53 -4.33 -34.89
N THR A 65 14.20 -4.46 -34.83
CA THR A 65 13.24 -3.34 -34.84
C THR A 65 12.29 -3.47 -33.64
N PRO A 66 12.79 -3.24 -32.41
CA PRO A 66 11.96 -3.37 -31.22
C PRO A 66 10.92 -2.26 -31.15
N VAL A 67 9.78 -2.55 -30.54
CA VAL A 67 8.85 -1.48 -30.12
C VAL A 67 9.39 -0.87 -28.83
N THR A 68 9.53 0.45 -28.82
CA THR A 68 10.00 1.24 -27.68
C THR A 68 8.91 2.19 -27.21
N ASN A 69 8.79 2.35 -25.89
CA ASN A 69 7.79 3.18 -25.20
C ASN A 69 6.35 2.79 -25.56
N THR A 70 5.67 2.08 -24.65
CA THR A 70 4.24 1.84 -24.79
C THR A 70 3.48 2.77 -23.87
N ALA A 71 2.41 3.37 -24.39
CA ALA A 71 1.47 4.17 -23.63
C ALA A 71 0.40 3.24 -23.02
N ILE A 72 0.15 3.43 -21.73
CA ILE A 72 -0.93 2.77 -20.99
C ILE A 72 -1.74 3.83 -20.26
N ILE A 73 -3.04 3.61 -20.13
CA ILE A 73 -3.87 4.33 -19.15
C ILE A 73 -3.88 3.51 -17.89
N LEU A 74 -3.38 4.07 -16.79
CA LEU A 74 -3.58 3.52 -15.45
C LEU A 74 -4.71 4.25 -14.77
N ARG A 75 -5.52 3.52 -14.00
CA ARG A 75 -6.61 4.02 -13.17
C ARG A 75 -6.45 3.53 -11.73
N ASN A 76 -6.60 4.44 -10.77
CA ASN A 76 -6.66 4.09 -9.35
C ASN A 76 -8.06 3.57 -9.02
N MET A 77 -8.16 2.28 -8.66
CA MET A 77 -9.44 1.63 -8.37
C MET A 77 -9.84 1.72 -6.89
N THR A 78 -9.04 2.39 -6.07
CA THR A 78 -9.23 2.46 -4.62
C THR A 78 -9.76 3.83 -4.18
N GLN A 79 -10.14 3.93 -2.90
CA GLN A 79 -10.43 5.20 -2.22
C GLN A 79 -9.18 5.84 -1.61
N THR A 80 -8.01 5.24 -1.80
CA THR A 80 -6.74 5.71 -1.26
C THR A 80 -6.08 6.63 -2.27
N PHE A 81 -5.71 7.83 -1.81
CA PHE A 81 -4.82 8.71 -2.58
C PHE A 81 -3.38 8.18 -2.45
N TYR A 82 -2.72 7.95 -3.58
CA TYR A 82 -1.31 7.57 -3.60
C TYR A 82 -0.43 8.77 -3.92
N ASN A 83 0.56 9.06 -3.07
CA ASN A 83 1.56 10.08 -3.36
C ASN A 83 2.49 9.65 -4.50
N TYR A 84 2.73 8.34 -4.59
CA TYR A 84 3.60 7.74 -5.59
C TYR A 84 3.16 6.31 -5.86
N ILE A 85 3.08 5.94 -7.13
CA ILE A 85 2.98 4.54 -7.54
C ILE A 85 4.05 4.20 -8.57
N SER A 86 4.55 2.97 -8.52
CA SER A 86 5.47 2.42 -9.49
C SER A 86 5.12 0.96 -9.79
N GLY A 87 5.55 0.47 -10.94
CA GLY A 87 5.38 -0.93 -11.28
C GLY A 87 5.93 -1.32 -12.62
N HIS A 88 5.61 -2.55 -13.02
CA HIS A 88 6.01 -3.12 -14.31
C HIS A 88 4.81 -3.41 -15.19
N ALA A 89 4.95 -3.13 -16.48
CA ALA A 89 4.12 -3.67 -17.55
C ALA A 89 4.95 -4.71 -18.32
N THR A 90 4.58 -5.98 -18.19
CA THR A 90 5.25 -7.10 -18.85
C THR A 90 4.38 -7.62 -19.99
N PHE A 91 4.98 -7.90 -21.15
CA PHE A 91 4.30 -8.40 -22.33
C PHE A 91 4.75 -9.84 -22.64
N TYR A 92 3.84 -10.67 -23.11
CA TYR A 92 4.08 -12.08 -23.38
C TYR A 92 3.53 -12.50 -24.75
N ASP A 93 4.24 -13.38 -25.44
CA ASP A 93 3.76 -14.00 -26.67
C ASP A 93 2.69 -15.09 -26.43
N ALA A 94 2.23 -15.71 -27.51
CA ALA A 94 1.22 -16.77 -27.47
C ALA A 94 1.65 -18.03 -26.68
N SER A 95 2.95 -18.23 -26.45
CA SER A 95 3.50 -19.33 -25.67
C SER A 95 3.75 -18.96 -24.20
N GLY A 96 3.46 -17.71 -23.81
CA GLY A 96 3.71 -17.19 -22.47
C GLY A 96 5.18 -16.77 -22.24
N VAL A 97 6.00 -16.68 -23.29
CA VAL A 97 7.37 -16.20 -23.19
C VAL A 97 7.37 -14.68 -23.13
N ARG A 98 8.20 -14.12 -22.23
CA ARG A 98 8.31 -12.68 -22.03
C ARG A 98 8.90 -11.99 -23.26
N CYS A 99 8.14 -11.10 -23.89
CA CYS A 99 8.54 -10.29 -25.05
C CYS A 99 9.24 -8.98 -24.70
N GLY A 100 8.94 -8.44 -23.52
CA GLY A 100 9.42 -7.13 -23.10
C GLY A 100 8.85 -6.76 -21.75
N ASP A 101 9.51 -5.81 -21.10
CA ASP A 101 9.14 -5.31 -19.79
C ASP A 101 9.46 -3.81 -19.72
N GLY A 102 8.52 -3.03 -19.20
CA GLY A 102 8.64 -1.59 -19.04
C GLY A 102 8.19 -1.16 -17.66
N LEU A 103 8.82 -0.11 -17.15
CA LEU A 103 8.42 0.50 -15.88
C LEU A 103 7.31 1.52 -16.13
N PHE A 104 6.34 1.60 -15.22
CA PHE A 104 5.44 2.75 -15.14
C PHE A 104 5.63 3.44 -13.78
N LYS A 105 5.39 4.74 -13.76
CA LYS A 105 5.38 5.55 -12.54
C LYS A 105 4.40 6.70 -12.68
N THR A 106 3.77 7.08 -11.59
CA THR A 106 3.03 8.34 -11.51
C THR A 106 3.00 8.85 -10.07
N ASP A 107 2.91 10.16 -9.96
CA ASP A 107 2.89 10.90 -8.71
C ASP A 107 1.47 11.42 -8.47
N ALA A 108 1.09 11.60 -7.21
CA ALA A 108 -0.16 12.25 -6.81
C ALA A 108 -1.43 11.67 -7.48
N PHE A 109 -1.67 10.37 -7.30
CA PHE A 109 -2.75 9.65 -7.97
C PHE A 109 -4.00 9.49 -7.10
N ALA A 110 -5.01 10.29 -7.40
CA ALA A 110 -6.24 10.39 -6.63
C ALA A 110 -7.18 9.18 -6.83
N PRO A 111 -8.12 8.95 -5.90
CA PRO A 111 -9.16 7.93 -6.06
C PRO A 111 -9.92 8.06 -7.38
N ASN A 112 -10.05 6.96 -8.13
CA ASN A 112 -10.71 6.91 -9.45
C ASN A 112 -10.09 7.77 -10.55
N GLU A 113 -8.94 8.41 -10.30
CA GLU A 113 -8.21 9.12 -11.34
C GLU A 113 -7.64 8.15 -12.36
N ALA A 114 -7.57 8.60 -13.61
CA ALA A 114 -6.92 7.88 -14.70
C ALA A 114 -5.87 8.79 -15.36
N ALA A 115 -4.69 8.25 -15.63
CA ALA A 115 -3.58 8.96 -16.24
C ALA A 115 -2.98 8.12 -17.37
N GLU A 116 -2.66 8.78 -18.48
CA GLU A 116 -1.87 8.18 -19.56
C GLU A 116 -0.39 8.27 -19.19
N ILE A 117 0.27 7.12 -19.16
CA ILE A 117 1.65 6.95 -18.71
C ILE A 117 2.40 6.16 -19.77
N ASP A 118 3.56 6.66 -20.16
CA ASP A 118 4.49 5.91 -20.99
C ASP A 118 5.30 4.93 -20.14
N THR A 119 5.74 3.85 -20.79
CA THR A 119 6.67 2.88 -20.19
C THR A 119 8.09 3.08 -20.72
N PRO A 120 8.87 4.02 -20.15
CA PRO A 120 10.20 4.33 -20.65
C PRO A 120 11.12 3.12 -20.60
N GLY A 121 11.92 2.96 -21.65
CA GLY A 121 12.95 1.91 -21.71
C GLY A 121 12.41 0.52 -22.04
N ILE A 122 11.10 0.36 -22.25
CA ILE A 122 10.57 -0.90 -22.75
C ILE A 122 11.15 -1.23 -24.13
N ARG A 123 11.49 -2.51 -24.34
CA ARG A 123 11.95 -3.03 -25.62
C ARG A 123 11.22 -4.34 -25.90
N ILE A 124 10.20 -4.29 -26.75
CA ILE A 124 9.43 -5.48 -27.15
C ILE A 124 10.06 -6.05 -28.42
N THR A 125 10.51 -7.30 -28.39
CA THR A 125 11.23 -7.95 -29.51
C THR A 125 10.48 -9.12 -30.16
N CYS A 126 9.23 -9.37 -29.76
CA CYS A 126 8.33 -10.32 -30.39
C CYS A 126 6.90 -9.76 -30.53
N ALA A 127 5.96 -10.58 -30.99
CA ALA A 127 4.54 -10.23 -31.10
C ALA A 127 3.79 -10.68 -29.82
N PRO A 128 3.53 -9.78 -28.88
CA PRO A 128 2.79 -10.14 -27.67
C PRO A 128 1.31 -10.39 -27.98
N THR A 129 0.70 -11.28 -27.21
CA THR A 129 -0.74 -11.56 -27.23
C THR A 129 -1.39 -11.26 -25.88
N THR A 130 -0.60 -11.27 -24.82
CA THR A 130 -1.04 -10.94 -23.46
C THR A 130 -0.06 -10.01 -22.78
N TRP A 131 -0.52 -9.36 -21.72
CA TRP A 131 0.26 -8.42 -20.94
C TRP A 131 -0.19 -8.45 -19.49
N ARG A 132 0.65 -7.93 -18.59
CA ARG A 132 0.39 -7.91 -17.16
C ARG A 132 0.93 -6.63 -16.57
N ILE A 133 0.20 -6.05 -15.64
CA ILE A 133 0.72 -4.99 -14.77
C ILE A 133 0.92 -5.53 -13.36
N VAL A 134 2.00 -5.11 -12.72
CA VAL A 134 2.30 -5.43 -11.32
C VAL A 134 2.70 -4.14 -10.63
N ALA A 135 2.06 -3.81 -9.52
CA ALA A 135 2.44 -2.67 -8.70
C ALA A 135 3.62 -3.07 -7.79
N LEU A 136 4.71 -2.31 -7.84
CA LEU A 136 5.85 -2.50 -6.94
C LEU A 136 5.71 -1.63 -5.70
N ASP A 137 5.49 -0.32 -5.91
CA ASP A 137 5.27 0.63 -4.85
C ASP A 137 3.86 1.21 -4.95
N LEU A 138 3.14 1.19 -3.81
CA LEU A 138 1.87 1.87 -3.63
C LEU A 138 1.97 2.72 -2.37
N LEU A 139 2.50 3.94 -2.50
CA LEU A 139 2.77 4.80 -1.35
C LEU A 139 1.56 5.70 -1.06
N PRO A 140 0.72 5.38 -0.06
CA PRO A 140 -0.44 6.20 0.27
C PRO A 140 0.00 7.55 0.83
N ARG A 141 -0.84 8.56 0.66
CA ARG A 141 -0.67 9.81 1.40
C ARG A 141 -0.97 9.57 2.87
N ILE A 142 0.04 9.75 3.71
CA ILE A 142 -0.15 9.85 5.16
C ILE A 142 -0.66 11.27 5.42
N THR A 143 -1.96 11.41 5.70
CA THR A 143 -2.47 12.64 6.31
C THR A 143 -1.78 12.79 7.66
N PRO A 144 -1.11 13.92 7.95
CA PRO A 144 -0.68 14.19 9.31
C PRO A 144 -1.88 13.97 10.22
N ILE A 145 -1.72 13.12 11.23
CA ILE A 145 -2.69 13.09 12.32
C ILE A 145 -2.62 14.51 12.87
N GLU A 146 -3.63 15.32 12.60
CA GLU A 146 -3.86 16.48 13.44
C GLU A 146 -4.04 15.86 14.82
N LEU A 147 -3.02 16.00 15.67
CA LEU A 147 -3.20 15.93 17.11
C LEU A 147 -4.14 17.09 17.43
N GLY A 148 -5.41 16.88 17.14
CA GLY A 148 -6.47 17.72 17.63
C GLY A 148 -6.30 17.65 19.12
N THR A 149 -5.83 18.74 19.71
CA THR A 149 -6.06 19.08 21.11
C THR A 149 -7.55 19.33 21.35
N SER A 150 -8.42 18.49 20.78
CA SER A 150 -9.78 18.30 21.26
C SER A 150 -9.64 17.41 22.49
N VAL A 151 -9.09 17.99 23.55
CA VAL A 151 -9.43 17.52 24.89
C VAL A 151 -10.95 17.72 24.95
N PRO A 152 -11.76 16.64 25.06
CA PRO A 152 -13.19 16.80 25.21
C PRO A 152 -13.43 17.78 26.36
N PRO A 153 -14.40 18.71 26.28
CA PRO A 153 -14.65 19.65 27.36
C PRO A 153 -14.90 18.84 28.63
N ILE A 154 -13.89 18.81 29.51
CA ILE A 154 -13.97 18.08 30.77
C ILE A 154 -14.86 18.96 31.63
N ASN A 155 -16.09 18.51 31.89
CA ASN A 155 -16.96 19.15 32.85
C ASN A 155 -16.35 18.93 34.24
N LEU A 156 -15.54 19.88 34.69
CA LEU A 156 -14.96 19.85 36.02
C LEU A 156 -16.06 20.23 37.02
N VAL A 157 -16.38 19.33 37.94
CA VAL A 157 -17.34 19.57 39.01
C VAL A 157 -16.62 19.33 40.34
N ILE A 158 -16.83 20.21 41.30
CA ILE A 158 -16.37 20.02 42.68
C ILE A 158 -17.59 19.77 43.56
N SER A 159 -17.55 18.71 44.37
CA SER A 159 -18.57 18.43 45.38
C SER A 159 -18.07 18.90 46.74
N ILE A 160 -18.90 19.68 47.44
CA ILE A 160 -18.62 20.18 48.79
C ILE A 160 -19.84 19.82 49.64
N ASP A 161 -19.65 18.98 50.65
CA ASP A 161 -20.73 18.53 51.54
C ASP A 161 -21.96 17.93 50.82
N GLY A 162 -21.76 17.37 49.61
CA GLY A 162 -22.79 16.80 48.77
C GLY A 162 -23.43 17.75 47.75
N GLU A 163 -23.09 19.05 47.76
CA GLU A 163 -23.51 20.01 46.75
C GLU A 163 -22.49 20.08 45.62
N GLU A 164 -22.96 19.96 44.37
CA GLU A 164 -22.11 19.98 43.17
C GLU A 164 -22.01 21.39 42.58
N HIS A 165 -20.79 21.86 42.37
CA HIS A 165 -20.51 23.16 41.75
C HIS A 165 -19.67 23.01 40.47
N PRO A 166 -20.14 23.51 39.32
CA PRO A 166 -19.38 23.45 38.08
C PRO A 166 -18.20 24.43 38.12
N LEU A 167 -17.02 23.94 37.75
CA LEU A 167 -15.80 24.71 37.61
C LEU A 167 -15.59 25.09 36.14
N GLN A 168 -15.36 26.38 35.90
CA GLN A 168 -15.04 26.92 34.58
C GLN A 168 -13.62 27.48 34.60
N LEU A 169 -12.85 27.24 33.54
CA LEU A 169 -11.52 27.82 33.37
C LEU A 169 -11.61 29.35 33.39
N GLY A 170 -10.76 29.99 34.21
CA GLY A 170 -10.67 31.45 34.30
C GLY A 170 -11.82 32.14 35.03
N LYS A 171 -12.88 31.43 35.47
CA LYS A 171 -13.96 32.02 36.28
C LYS A 171 -13.83 31.60 37.73
N PRO A 172 -13.70 32.56 38.67
CA PRO A 172 -13.63 32.23 40.10
C PRO A 172 -14.95 31.66 40.63
N LEU A 173 -14.87 30.52 41.32
CA LEU A 173 -15.94 30.03 42.19
C LEU A 173 -15.73 30.59 43.60
N VAL A 174 -16.70 31.30 44.15
CA VAL A 174 -16.61 31.90 45.50
C VAL A 174 -17.36 31.05 46.50
N LEU A 175 -16.67 30.66 47.58
CA LEU A 175 -17.21 29.83 48.66
C LEU A 175 -17.10 30.57 49.99
N ASN A 176 -18.07 30.35 50.87
CA ASN A 176 -18.04 30.82 52.26
C ASN A 176 -17.51 29.68 53.14
N LEU A 177 -16.34 29.87 53.75
CA LEU A 177 -15.74 28.92 54.69
C LEU A 177 -15.74 29.55 56.08
N GLY A 178 -16.76 29.23 56.89
CA GLY A 178 -17.06 29.95 58.13
C GLY A 178 -17.34 31.43 57.85
N ASP A 179 -16.66 32.33 58.55
CA ASP A 179 -16.82 33.78 58.37
C ASP A 179 -16.01 34.37 57.20
N LYS A 180 -15.30 33.54 56.41
CA LYS A 180 -14.36 34.00 55.38
C LYS A 180 -14.77 33.54 53.98
N LYS A 181 -14.77 34.48 53.02
CA LYS A 181 -14.94 34.19 51.59
C LYS A 181 -13.62 33.77 50.96
N ARG A 182 -13.62 32.67 50.21
CA ARG A 182 -12.48 32.18 49.43
C ARG A 182 -12.88 31.97 47.97
N ALA A 183 -11.96 32.25 47.06
CA ALA A 183 -12.18 32.10 45.62
C ALA A 183 -11.26 31.00 45.07
N ILE A 184 -11.84 30.03 44.36
CA ILE A 184 -11.12 28.99 43.64
C ILE A 184 -11.09 29.36 42.17
N VAL A 185 -9.91 29.40 41.57
CA VAL A 185 -9.73 29.70 40.14
C VAL A 185 -8.97 28.56 39.48
N VAL A 186 -9.62 27.89 38.53
CA VAL A 186 -8.98 26.85 37.71
C VAL A 186 -8.25 27.50 36.54
N ARG A 187 -6.99 27.13 36.35
CA ARG A 187 -6.13 27.58 35.24
C ARG A 187 -5.54 26.37 34.52
N GLY A 188 -5.33 26.50 33.21
CA GLY A 188 -4.58 25.50 32.46
C GLY A 188 -3.11 25.49 32.93
N ALA A 189 -2.53 24.30 33.01
CA ALA A 189 -1.09 24.17 33.22
C ALA A 189 -0.33 24.63 31.96
N PRO A 190 0.86 25.25 32.10
CA PRO A 190 1.69 25.66 30.97
C PRO A 190 2.22 24.48 30.17
#